data_AF-A0A6A5TIN8-F1
#
_entry.id   AF-A0A6A5TIN8-F1
#
_cell.length_a   1.000
_cell.length_b   1.000
_cell.length_c   1.000
_cell.angle_alpha   90.00
_cell.angle_beta   90.00
_cell.angle_gamma   90.00
#
_symmetry.space_group_name_H-M   'P 1'
#
loop_
_entity.id
_entity.type
_entity.pdbx_description
1 polymer ?
#
loop_
_entity_poly.entity_id
_entity_poly.type
_entity_poly.pdbx_seq_one_letter_code
_entity_poly.pdbx_strand_id
1 'polypeptide(L)'
;LLTLLNQKLANIPADVLPNLTLADIVTQSRKAIFLPNIPKDIQLPYLLTHRSEITAQYNRALKSPSTQSLTLTRAIFFYRLSPTSTQQFQRYHDANRWNIAIFITLLSLPQSPLATNPYTRTHFPLPARRFVIAYLAAVLEHHNAPIVFAKREHFVRLWKNSAYDFFEQFKPSQKKLLKDAMKRLSLVWERELDVARRCLGCWEYEREVARFVGVLVPGRKD
;
A
#
# COMPACT_ATOMS: atom_id res chain seq x y z
N LEU A 1 4.60 10.30 31.79
CA LEU A 1 3.41 10.09 30.93
C LEU A 1 3.63 10.53 29.48
N LEU A 2 4.02 11.78 29.23
CA LEU A 2 4.28 12.28 27.87
C LEU A 2 5.31 11.43 27.09
N THR A 3 6.42 11.05 27.72
CA THR A 3 7.44 10.17 27.11
C THR A 3 6.87 8.82 26.68
N LEU A 4 6.01 8.23 27.50
CA LEU A 4 5.34 6.95 27.20
C LEU A 4 4.37 7.09 26.02
N LEU A 5 3.60 8.18 25.98
CA LEU A 5 2.71 8.48 24.87
C LEU A 5 3.51 8.65 23.57
N ASN A 6 4.59 9.45 23.60
CA ASN A 6 5.46 9.64 22.43
C ASN A 6 6.06 8.32 21.94
N GLN A 7 6.49 7.45 22.86
CA GLN A 7 6.98 6.12 22.50
C GLN A 7 5.89 5.24 21.87
N LYS A 8 4.66 5.29 22.40
CA LYS A 8 3.52 4.55 21.83
C LYS A 8 3.12 5.07 20.45
N LEU A 9 3.23 6.38 20.20
CA LEU A 9 2.89 7.01 18.92
C LEU A 9 4.07 7.03 17.91
N ALA A 10 5.27 6.61 18.33
CA ALA A 10 6.45 6.59 17.48
C ALA A 10 6.22 5.80 16.18
N ASN A 11 6.88 6.21 15.10
CA ASN A 11 6.82 5.60 13.77
C ASN A 11 5.46 5.69 13.06
N ILE A 12 4.48 6.39 13.62
CA ILE A 12 3.25 6.73 12.91
C ILE A 12 3.55 7.96 12.03
N PRO A 13 3.27 7.93 10.71
CA PRO A 13 3.45 9.10 9.87
C PRO A 13 2.60 10.29 10.34
N ALA A 14 3.15 11.50 10.23
CA ALA A 14 2.52 12.72 10.74
C ALA A 14 1.17 13.05 10.06
N ASP A 15 0.89 12.49 8.89
CA ASP A 15 -0.37 12.67 8.15
C ASP A 15 -1.44 11.64 8.54
N VAL A 16 -1.10 10.62 9.34
CA VAL A 16 -2.05 9.59 9.80
C VAL A 16 -2.82 10.06 11.03
N LEU A 17 -2.14 10.73 11.96
CA LEU A 17 -2.71 11.23 13.20
C LEU A 17 -2.79 12.76 13.19
N PRO A 18 -3.87 13.35 13.72
CA PRO A 18 -3.86 14.78 14.04
C PRO A 18 -2.81 15.06 15.13
N ASN A 19 -2.45 16.33 15.31
CA ASN A 19 -1.59 16.72 16.41
C ASN A 19 -2.31 16.45 17.75
N LEU A 20 -1.86 15.41 18.47
CA LEU A 20 -2.45 14.93 19.71
C LEU A 20 -1.60 15.40 20.90
N THR A 21 -2.25 16.01 21.89
CA THR A 21 -1.65 16.33 23.18
C THR A 21 -2.04 15.30 24.23
N LEU A 22 -1.35 15.31 25.38
CA LEU A 22 -1.74 14.47 26.51
C LEU A 22 -3.18 14.78 26.97
N ALA A 23 -3.57 16.06 26.97
CA ALA A 23 -4.92 16.48 27.34
C ALA A 23 -5.98 15.89 26.41
N ASP A 24 -5.71 15.81 25.11
CA ASP A 24 -6.63 15.24 24.12
C ASP A 24 -6.93 13.76 24.37
N ILE A 25 -5.91 13.01 24.82
CA ILE A 25 -6.02 11.59 25.16
C ILE A 25 -6.78 11.43 26.49
N VAL A 26 -6.42 12.20 27.51
CA VAL A 26 -7.01 12.13 28.85
C VAL A 26 -8.49 12.53 28.83
N THR A 27 -8.82 13.60 28.10
CA THR A 27 -10.21 14.10 27.97
C THR A 27 -11.00 13.39 26.88
N GLN A 28 -10.39 12.40 26.19
CA GLN A 28 -11.02 11.69 25.08
C GLN A 28 -11.64 12.65 24.03
N SER A 29 -10.89 13.69 23.69
CA SER A 29 -11.32 14.67 22.69
C SER A 29 -11.69 13.99 21.37
N ARG A 30 -12.54 14.64 20.55
CA ARG A 30 -13.00 14.11 19.26
C ARG A 30 -11.87 13.62 18.36
N LYS A 31 -10.74 14.34 18.34
CA LYS A 31 -9.56 13.97 17.52
C LYS A 31 -8.77 12.78 18.08
N ALA A 32 -8.91 12.45 19.37
CA ALA A 32 -8.31 11.27 19.98
C ALA A 32 -9.18 10.02 19.83
N ILE A 33 -10.51 10.17 19.81
CA ILE A 33 -11.45 9.04 19.73
C ILE A 33 -11.86 8.68 18.31
N PHE A 34 -11.80 9.64 17.37
CA PHE A 34 -12.30 9.45 16.02
C PHE A 34 -11.32 9.95 14.97
N LEU A 35 -10.64 8.99 14.35
CA LEU A 35 -9.79 9.19 13.19
C LEU A 35 -10.56 8.75 11.94
N PRO A 36 -10.95 9.69 11.05
CA PRO A 36 -11.85 9.40 9.93
C PRO A 36 -11.23 8.49 8.86
N ASN A 37 -9.89 8.42 8.80
CA ASN A 37 -9.11 7.57 7.90
C ASN A 37 -8.81 6.18 8.48
N ILE A 38 -9.32 5.86 9.67
CA ILE A 38 -9.12 4.59 10.38
C ILE A 38 -10.48 3.92 10.62
N PRO A 39 -10.62 2.59 10.44
CA PRO A 39 -11.84 1.87 10.79
C PRO A 39 -12.22 2.00 12.27
N LYS A 40 -13.54 2.00 12.57
CA LYS A 40 -14.08 2.28 13.91
C LYS A 40 -13.60 1.31 14.99
N ASP A 41 -13.33 0.07 14.63
CA ASP A 41 -12.94 -1.00 15.55
C ASP A 41 -11.44 -1.02 15.87
N ILE A 42 -10.62 -0.30 15.09
CA ILE A 42 -9.17 -0.18 15.29
C ILE A 42 -8.72 1.26 15.53
N GLN A 43 -9.58 2.07 16.14
CA GLN A 43 -9.27 3.46 16.53
C GLN A 43 -8.11 3.54 17.53
N LEU A 44 -7.69 4.75 17.89
CA LEU A 44 -6.50 4.99 18.70
C LEU A 44 -6.47 4.16 20.01
N PRO A 45 -7.58 3.97 20.74
CA PRO A 45 -7.57 3.10 21.93
C PRO A 45 -7.13 1.66 21.63
N TYR A 46 -7.61 1.06 20.54
CA TYR A 46 -7.20 -0.28 20.11
C TYR A 46 -5.69 -0.32 19.87
N LEU A 47 -5.17 0.65 19.12
CA LEU A 47 -3.74 0.75 18.82
C LEU A 47 -2.90 0.84 20.09
N LEU A 48 -3.29 1.72 21.03
CA LEU A 48 -2.54 1.95 22.27
C LEU A 48 -2.50 0.72 23.18
N THR A 49 -3.59 -0.05 23.23
CA THR A 49 -3.70 -1.32 23.97
C THR A 49 -2.82 -2.41 23.38
N HIS A 50 -2.77 -2.53 22.05
CA HIS A 50 -2.01 -3.59 21.36
C HIS A 50 -0.59 -3.17 20.95
N ARG A 51 -0.13 -1.99 21.40
CA ARG A 51 1.14 -1.43 20.95
C ARG A 51 2.35 -2.30 21.28
N SER A 52 2.36 -2.96 22.44
CA SER A 52 3.43 -3.87 22.84
C SER A 52 3.54 -5.08 21.89
N GLU A 53 2.41 -5.70 21.54
CA GLU A 53 2.34 -6.81 20.60
C GLU A 53 2.84 -6.40 19.20
N ILE A 54 2.39 -5.24 18.71
CA ILE A 54 2.84 -4.70 17.42
C ILE A 54 4.37 -4.46 17.43
N THR A 55 4.91 -3.87 18.51
CA THR A 55 6.35 -3.61 18.64
C THR A 55 7.15 -4.90 18.73
N ALA A 56 6.65 -5.92 19.45
CA ALA A 56 7.30 -7.23 19.52
C ALA A 56 7.44 -7.91 18.15
N GLN A 57 6.53 -7.57 17.22
CA GLN A 57 6.55 -8.02 15.83
C GLN A 57 7.23 -7.00 14.89
N TYR A 58 8.07 -6.11 15.44
CA TYR A 58 8.83 -5.09 14.70
C TYR A 58 7.95 -4.15 13.87
N ASN A 59 6.71 -3.93 14.31
CA ASN A 59 5.68 -3.19 13.60
C ASN A 59 5.33 -3.76 12.21
N ARG A 60 5.60 -5.04 11.96
CA ARG A 60 5.35 -5.70 10.67
C ARG A 60 4.06 -6.50 10.69
N ALA A 61 3.29 -6.37 9.62
CA ALA A 61 2.21 -7.29 9.36
C ALA A 61 2.80 -8.67 9.03
N LEU A 62 2.29 -9.71 9.69
CA LEU A 62 2.69 -11.09 9.48
C LEU A 62 1.60 -11.81 8.69
N LYS A 63 2.05 -12.62 7.74
CA LYS A 63 1.17 -13.32 6.81
C LYS A 63 0.29 -14.35 7.52
N SER A 64 0.89 -15.10 8.44
CA SER A 64 0.22 -16.23 9.07
C SER A 64 -0.88 -15.79 10.05
N PRO A 65 -2.14 -16.23 9.86
CA PRO A 65 -3.23 -16.00 10.81
C PRO A 65 -2.98 -16.58 12.21
N SER A 66 -2.18 -17.65 12.33
CA SER A 66 -1.86 -18.24 13.63
C SER A 66 -0.88 -17.40 14.45
N THR A 67 -0.09 -16.55 13.79
CA THR A 67 0.96 -15.73 14.43
C THR A 67 0.51 -14.31 14.75
N GLN A 68 -0.44 -13.78 13.97
CA GLN A 68 -0.94 -12.42 14.11
C GLN A 68 -2.42 -12.45 13.79
N SER A 69 -3.25 -11.75 14.56
CA SER A 69 -4.70 -11.65 14.27
C SER A 69 -4.96 -10.73 13.08
N LEU A 70 -6.07 -10.94 12.35
CA LEU A 70 -6.44 -10.08 11.22
C LEU A 70 -6.60 -8.61 11.65
N THR A 71 -7.17 -8.38 12.83
CA THR A 71 -7.38 -7.03 13.38
C THR A 71 -6.06 -6.32 13.64
N LEU A 72 -5.06 -7.02 14.18
CA LEU A 72 -3.72 -6.44 14.39
C LEU A 72 -3.01 -6.15 13.07
N THR A 73 -3.13 -7.05 12.09
CA THR A 73 -2.67 -6.79 10.71
C THR A 73 -3.33 -5.54 10.13
N ARG A 74 -4.65 -5.39 10.28
CA ARG A 74 -5.38 -4.18 9.84
C ARG A 74 -4.82 -2.94 10.50
N ALA A 75 -4.61 -2.94 11.82
CA ALA A 75 -4.01 -1.82 12.52
C ALA A 75 -2.65 -1.42 11.93
N ILE A 76 -1.77 -2.38 11.63
CA ILE A 76 -0.47 -2.10 11.02
C ILE A 76 -0.60 -1.44 9.63
N PHE A 77 -1.51 -1.92 8.78
CA PHE A 77 -1.75 -1.35 7.45
C PHE A 77 -2.36 0.06 7.51
N PHE A 78 -3.36 0.27 8.37
CA PHE A 78 -4.10 1.54 8.45
C PHE A 78 -3.30 2.63 9.16
N TYR A 79 -2.53 2.30 10.20
CA TYR A 79 -1.62 3.25 10.85
C TYR A 79 -0.24 3.34 10.21
N ARG A 80 0.04 2.51 9.19
CA ARG A 80 1.29 2.53 8.40
C ARG A 80 2.53 2.33 9.27
N LEU A 81 2.44 1.39 10.21
CA LEU A 81 3.45 1.21 11.27
C LEU A 81 4.73 0.52 10.77
N SER A 82 4.68 -0.13 9.61
CA SER A 82 5.80 -0.91 9.09
C SER A 82 7.02 -0.01 8.83
N PRO A 83 8.19 -0.31 9.42
CA PRO A 83 9.36 0.59 9.39
C PRO A 83 9.94 0.72 7.99
N THR A 84 9.77 -0.30 7.15
CA THR A 84 10.15 -0.29 5.74
C THR A 84 9.04 0.22 4.84
N SER A 85 7.94 0.73 5.43
CA SER A 85 6.82 1.37 4.74
C SER A 85 6.29 0.56 3.54
N THR A 86 6.47 -0.77 3.56
CA THR A 86 6.03 -1.65 2.48
C THR A 86 4.55 -1.98 2.63
N GLN A 87 4.08 -2.17 3.86
CA GLN A 87 2.71 -2.62 4.18
C GLN A 87 1.78 -1.42 4.40
N GLN A 88 1.53 -0.66 3.33
CA GLN A 88 0.64 0.51 3.34
C GLN A 88 0.09 0.79 1.92
N PHE A 89 -0.78 1.79 1.81
CA PHE A 89 -1.49 2.11 0.56
C PHE A 89 -1.10 3.44 -0.10
N GLN A 90 -0.08 4.18 0.37
CA GLN A 90 0.23 5.54 -0.12
C GLN A 90 1.68 5.81 -0.53
N ARG A 91 2.67 5.20 0.14
CA ARG A 91 4.10 5.42 -0.14
C ARG A 91 4.77 4.11 -0.49
N TYR A 92 5.30 4.05 -1.70
CA TYR A 92 5.93 2.85 -2.21
C TYR A 92 7.44 3.04 -2.24
N HIS A 93 8.14 2.20 -1.49
CA HIS A 93 9.56 1.99 -1.73
C HIS A 93 9.77 1.29 -3.08
N ASP A 94 10.98 1.39 -3.61
CA ASP A 94 11.35 0.86 -4.93
C ASP A 94 10.79 -0.55 -5.20
N ALA A 95 10.90 -1.47 -4.24
CA ALA A 95 10.38 -2.83 -4.36
C ALA A 95 8.86 -2.88 -4.66
N ASN A 96 8.06 -2.09 -3.95
CA ASN A 96 6.62 -2.02 -4.17
C ASN A 96 6.30 -1.39 -5.54
N ARG A 97 7.05 -0.35 -5.93
CA ARG A 97 6.89 0.31 -7.24
C ARG A 97 7.20 -0.64 -8.39
N TRP A 98 8.27 -1.43 -8.25
CA TRP A 98 8.64 -2.45 -9.24
C TRP A 98 7.59 -3.54 -9.34
N ASN A 99 7.09 -4.03 -8.21
CA ASN A 99 5.99 -4.99 -8.18
C ASN A 99 4.76 -4.43 -8.90
N ILE A 100 4.30 -3.24 -8.51
CA ILE A 100 3.16 -2.57 -9.14
C ILE A 100 3.36 -2.45 -10.66
N ALA A 101 4.52 -1.96 -11.11
CA ALA A 101 4.81 -1.81 -12.53
C ALA A 101 4.78 -3.14 -13.29
N ILE A 102 5.42 -4.18 -12.75
CA ILE A 102 5.38 -5.54 -13.34
C ILE A 102 3.95 -6.02 -13.46
N PHE A 103 3.15 -5.85 -12.41
CA PHE A 103 1.80 -6.38 -12.41
C PHE A 103 0.84 -5.58 -13.28
N ILE A 104 0.99 -4.26 -13.39
CA ILE A 104 0.23 -3.48 -14.38
C ILE A 104 0.55 -3.99 -15.78
N THR A 105 1.82 -4.22 -16.11
CA THR A 105 2.23 -4.81 -17.39
C THR A 105 1.62 -6.20 -17.60
N LEU A 106 1.60 -7.04 -16.57
CA LEU A 106 0.97 -8.37 -16.66
C LEU A 106 -0.56 -8.28 -16.81
N LEU A 107 -1.20 -7.24 -16.25
CA LEU A 107 -2.63 -7.00 -16.39
C LEU A 107 -3.02 -6.46 -17.76
N SER A 108 -2.13 -5.73 -18.44
CA SER A 108 -2.34 -5.23 -19.80
C SER A 108 -2.16 -6.30 -20.88
N LEU A 109 -1.64 -7.49 -20.53
CA LEU A 109 -1.60 -8.62 -21.46
C LEU A 109 -3.01 -9.18 -21.70
N PRO A 110 -3.31 -9.67 -22.92
CA PRO A 110 -4.62 -10.23 -23.26
C PRO A 110 -5.06 -11.32 -22.28
N GLN A 111 -6.36 -11.36 -21.96
CA GLN A 111 -6.95 -12.29 -20.98
C GLN A 111 -7.06 -13.75 -21.50
N SER A 112 -6.02 -14.30 -22.12
CA SER A 112 -6.06 -15.71 -22.49
C SER A 112 -5.68 -16.57 -21.28
N PRO A 113 -6.50 -17.58 -20.89
CA PRO A 113 -6.08 -18.62 -19.92
C PRO A 113 -4.88 -19.43 -20.41
N LEU A 114 -4.45 -19.21 -21.67
CA LEU A 114 -3.25 -19.75 -22.32
C LEU A 114 -2.15 -18.69 -22.52
N ALA A 115 -2.26 -17.49 -21.91
CA ALA A 115 -1.26 -16.40 -22.02
C ALA A 115 0.01 -16.73 -21.23
N THR A 116 0.59 -17.86 -21.59
CA THR A 116 1.99 -18.17 -21.38
C THR A 116 2.77 -17.12 -22.16
N ASN A 117 3.59 -16.32 -21.48
CA ASN A 117 4.50 -15.40 -22.16
C ASN A 117 5.31 -16.23 -23.20
N PRO A 118 5.25 -15.90 -24.51
CA PRO A 118 5.82 -16.76 -25.55
C PRO A 118 7.36 -16.82 -25.48
N TYR A 119 7.98 -15.83 -24.85
CA TYR A 119 9.43 -15.73 -24.69
C TYR A 119 9.92 -16.41 -23.41
N THR A 120 9.16 -16.33 -22.32
CA THR A 120 9.58 -16.83 -20.99
C THR A 120 8.79 -18.04 -20.49
N ARG A 121 7.84 -18.52 -21.29
CA ARG A 121 6.87 -19.57 -20.95
C ARG A 121 6.12 -19.37 -19.63
N THR A 122 6.01 -18.13 -19.15
CA THR A 122 5.47 -17.84 -17.81
C THR A 122 3.99 -17.55 -17.89
N HIS A 123 3.19 -18.33 -17.17
CA HIS A 123 1.75 -18.13 -17.02
C HIS A 123 1.50 -17.21 -15.82
N PHE A 124 0.62 -16.21 -15.96
CA PHE A 124 0.19 -15.37 -14.85
C PHE A 124 -1.14 -15.89 -14.28
N PRO A 125 -1.14 -16.63 -13.15
CA PRO A 125 -2.33 -17.34 -12.70
C PRO A 125 -3.47 -16.40 -12.33
N LEU A 126 -4.71 -16.81 -12.62
CA LEU A 126 -5.92 -16.04 -12.28
C LEU A 126 -5.96 -15.62 -10.78
N PRO A 127 -5.58 -16.46 -9.80
CA PRO A 127 -5.50 -16.02 -8.41
C PRO A 127 -4.48 -14.89 -8.16
N ALA A 128 -3.32 -14.92 -8.83
CA ALA A 128 -2.33 -13.85 -8.75
C ALA A 128 -2.88 -12.55 -9.35
N ARG A 129 -3.59 -12.66 -10.48
CA ARG A 129 -4.28 -11.53 -11.11
C ARG A 129 -5.29 -10.88 -10.18
N ARG A 130 -6.15 -11.68 -9.54
CA ARG A 130 -7.15 -11.19 -8.56
C ARG A 130 -6.48 -10.50 -7.37
N PHE A 131 -5.39 -11.06 -6.89
CA PHE A 131 -4.60 -10.49 -5.79
C PHE A 131 -4.02 -9.11 -6.14
N VAL A 132 -3.45 -8.94 -7.33
CA VAL A 132 -2.98 -7.63 -7.81
C VAL A 132 -4.12 -6.63 -7.94
N ILE A 133 -5.22 -7.02 -8.60
CA ILE A 133 -6.37 -6.13 -8.79
C ILE A 133 -6.91 -5.65 -7.44
N ALA A 134 -6.99 -6.54 -6.45
CA ALA A 134 -7.42 -6.19 -5.11
C ALA A 134 -6.48 -5.16 -4.45
N TYR A 135 -5.16 -5.33 -4.62
CA TYR A 135 -4.18 -4.37 -4.13
C TYR A 135 -4.32 -3.00 -4.80
N LEU A 136 -4.39 -2.95 -6.14
CA LEU A 136 -4.57 -1.70 -6.88
C LEU A 136 -5.88 -1.00 -6.49
N ALA A 137 -6.97 -1.75 -6.34
CA ALA A 137 -8.25 -1.20 -5.87
C ALA A 137 -8.14 -0.61 -4.46
N ALA A 138 -7.40 -1.26 -3.55
CA ALA A 138 -7.15 -0.74 -2.20
C ALA A 138 -6.33 0.56 -2.21
N VAL A 139 -5.34 0.65 -3.09
CA VAL A 139 -4.55 1.87 -3.31
C VAL A 139 -5.43 3.00 -3.85
N LEU A 140 -6.21 2.74 -4.90
CA LEU A 140 -7.09 3.74 -5.49
C LEU A 140 -8.15 4.21 -4.48
N GLU A 141 -8.74 3.30 -3.70
CA GLU A 141 -9.65 3.66 -2.61
C GLU A 141 -8.97 4.57 -1.59
N HIS A 142 -7.73 4.27 -1.20
CA HIS A 142 -7.01 5.10 -0.24
C HIS A 142 -6.83 6.55 -0.73
N HIS A 143 -6.48 6.74 -2.00
CA HIS A 143 -6.27 8.05 -2.59
C HIS A 143 -7.56 8.80 -2.91
N ASN A 144 -8.59 8.10 -3.41
CA ASN A 144 -9.82 8.73 -3.91
C ASN A 144 -10.87 8.89 -2.80
N ALA A 145 -10.89 7.98 -1.83
CA ALA A 145 -11.89 7.92 -0.77
C ALA A 145 -11.24 7.46 0.57
N PRO A 146 -10.37 8.28 1.19
CA PRO A 146 -9.57 7.89 2.36
C PRO A 146 -10.38 7.50 3.60
N ILE A 147 -11.68 7.83 3.65
CA ILE A 147 -12.62 7.46 4.72
C ILE A 147 -13.43 6.18 4.43
N VAL A 148 -13.29 5.60 3.24
CA VAL A 148 -13.94 4.35 2.82
C VAL A 148 -12.92 3.21 2.86
N PHE A 149 -13.30 2.06 3.39
CA PHE A 149 -12.33 0.99 3.75
C PHE A 149 -12.55 -0.33 3.03
N ALA A 150 -13.58 -0.46 2.20
CA ALA A 150 -14.04 -1.75 1.68
C ALA A 150 -12.97 -2.48 0.86
N LYS A 151 -12.28 -1.79 -0.05
CA LYS A 151 -11.24 -2.37 -0.90
C LYS A 151 -9.96 -2.64 -0.10
N ARG A 152 -9.57 -1.73 0.79
CA ARG A 152 -8.42 -1.92 1.70
C ARG A 152 -8.63 -3.13 2.61
N GLU A 153 -9.81 -3.28 3.22
CA GLU A 153 -10.12 -4.43 4.05
C GLU A 153 -10.21 -5.73 3.27
N HIS A 154 -10.79 -5.68 2.07
CA HIS A 154 -10.81 -6.84 1.19
C HIS A 154 -9.39 -7.29 0.85
N PHE A 155 -8.49 -6.35 0.51
CA PHE A 155 -7.10 -6.67 0.22
C PHE A 155 -6.38 -7.24 1.44
N VAL A 156 -6.50 -6.66 2.63
CA VAL A 156 -5.80 -7.19 3.82
C VAL A 156 -6.26 -8.63 4.13
N ARG A 157 -7.56 -8.92 3.99
CA ARG A 157 -8.10 -10.29 4.13
C ARG A 157 -7.56 -11.24 3.06
N LEU A 158 -7.59 -10.81 1.80
CA LEU A 158 -7.08 -11.61 0.69
C LEU A 158 -5.57 -11.86 0.83
N TRP A 159 -4.81 -10.84 1.22
CA TRP A 159 -3.40 -10.96 1.52
C TRP A 159 -3.20 -12.03 2.57
N LYS A 160 -3.87 -11.96 3.71
CA LYS A 160 -3.64 -12.94 4.77
C LYS A 160 -3.94 -14.40 4.39
N ASN A 161 -4.91 -14.60 3.51
CA ASN A 161 -5.41 -15.92 3.13
C ASN A 161 -4.87 -16.41 1.77
N SER A 162 -3.89 -15.75 1.17
CA SER A 162 -3.33 -16.14 -0.13
C SER A 162 -1.85 -16.48 -0.04
N ALA A 163 -1.38 -17.25 -1.03
CA ALA A 163 0.04 -17.59 -1.19
C ALA A 163 0.89 -16.44 -1.76
N TYR A 164 0.30 -15.29 -2.10
CA TYR A 164 0.98 -14.19 -2.78
C TYR A 164 1.40 -13.10 -1.79
N ASP A 165 2.61 -12.56 -1.90
CA ASP A 165 3.05 -11.41 -1.11
C ASP A 165 3.64 -10.32 -2.01
N PHE A 166 3.31 -9.07 -1.69
CA PHE A 166 3.82 -7.87 -2.34
C PHE A 166 5.00 -7.24 -1.61
N PHE A 167 5.16 -7.57 -0.32
CA PHE A 167 5.91 -6.75 0.63
C PHE A 167 7.21 -7.41 1.09
N GLU A 168 7.46 -8.64 0.66
CA GLU A 168 8.75 -9.31 0.89
C GLU A 168 9.88 -8.57 0.19
N GLN A 169 11.05 -8.54 0.85
CA GLN A 169 12.20 -7.84 0.32
C GLN A 169 12.92 -8.70 -0.73
N PHE A 170 13.12 -8.12 -1.91
CA PHE A 170 13.99 -8.70 -2.94
C PHE A 170 15.43 -8.87 -2.45
N LYS A 171 16.08 -9.95 -2.90
CA LYS A 171 17.53 -10.13 -2.75
C LYS A 171 18.28 -9.02 -3.52
N PRO A 172 19.51 -8.64 -3.10
CA PRO A 172 20.26 -7.57 -3.77
C PRO A 172 20.43 -7.77 -5.29
N SER A 173 20.65 -9.01 -5.74
CA SER A 173 20.74 -9.35 -7.17
C SER A 173 19.43 -9.09 -7.92
N GLN A 174 18.29 -9.47 -7.33
CA GLN A 174 16.96 -9.18 -7.88
C GLN A 174 16.69 -7.68 -7.95
N LYS A 175 17.08 -6.93 -6.91
CA LYS A 175 16.95 -5.46 -6.90
C LYS A 175 17.73 -4.82 -8.05
N LYS A 176 18.96 -5.28 -8.32
CA LYS A 176 19.77 -4.78 -9.43
C LYS A 176 19.08 -5.01 -10.78
N LEU A 177 18.62 -6.23 -11.03
CA LEU A 177 17.92 -6.60 -12.26
C LEU A 177 16.63 -5.77 -12.47
N LEU A 178 15.83 -5.62 -11.42
CA LEU A 178 14.60 -4.83 -11.46
C LEU A 178 14.88 -3.35 -11.70
N LYS A 179 15.90 -2.78 -11.05
CA LYS A 179 16.31 -1.40 -11.27
C LYS A 179 16.72 -1.16 -12.72
N ASP A 180 17.52 -2.04 -13.30
CA ASP A 180 17.97 -1.92 -14.69
C ASP A 180 16.81 -2.09 -15.68
N ALA A 181 15.88 -3.02 -15.40
CA ALA A 181 14.66 -3.16 -16.19
C ALA A 181 13.79 -1.90 -16.13
N MET A 182 13.57 -1.33 -14.94
CA MET A 182 12.76 -0.12 -14.77
C MET A 182 13.39 1.11 -15.43
N LYS A 183 14.73 1.22 -15.45
CA LYS A 183 15.43 2.26 -16.22
C LYS A 183 15.16 2.16 -17.72
N ARG A 184 15.13 0.94 -18.27
CA ARG A 184 14.80 0.74 -19.70
C ARG A 184 13.34 1.08 -19.99
N LEU A 185 12.44 0.73 -19.07
CA LEU A 185 11.01 0.96 -19.22
C LEU A 185 10.60 2.41 -18.95
N SER A 186 11.41 3.24 -18.29
CA SER A 186 11.01 4.60 -17.89
C SER A 186 10.59 5.45 -19.09
N LEU A 187 11.33 5.37 -20.20
CA LEU A 187 11.00 6.08 -21.43
C LEU A 187 9.69 5.61 -22.08
N VAL A 188 9.37 4.32 -21.94
CA VAL A 188 8.10 3.76 -22.42
C VAL A 188 6.95 4.28 -21.57
N TRP A 189 7.10 4.26 -20.25
CA TRP A 189 6.11 4.82 -19.32
C TRP A 189 5.88 6.32 -19.54
N GLU A 190 6.93 7.11 -19.74
CA GLU A 190 6.81 8.54 -20.04
C GLU A 190 5.98 8.76 -21.32
N ARG A 191 6.24 8.01 -22.39
CA ARG A 191 5.43 8.09 -23.62
C ARG A 191 3.97 7.69 -23.42
N GLU A 192 3.69 6.64 -22.64
CA GLU A 192 2.32 6.24 -22.32
C GLU A 192 1.59 7.33 -21.50
N LEU A 193 2.30 8.02 -20.59
CA LEU A 193 1.76 9.16 -19.86
C LEU A 193 1.46 10.34 -20.78
N ASP A 194 2.31 10.62 -21.78
CA ASP A 194 2.05 11.65 -22.79
C ASP A 194 0.84 11.32 -23.68
N VAL A 195 0.68 10.04 -24.05
CA VAL A 195 -0.50 9.57 -24.77
C VAL A 195 -1.74 9.75 -23.91
N ALA A 196 -1.71 9.31 -22.65
CA ALA A 196 -2.83 9.48 -21.72
C ALA A 196 -3.21 10.96 -21.54
N ARG A 197 -2.22 11.85 -21.40
CA ARG A 197 -2.45 13.31 -21.28
C ARG A 197 -3.11 13.89 -22.53
N ARG A 198 -2.69 13.46 -23.72
CA ARG A 198 -3.31 13.89 -24.99
C ARG A 198 -4.73 13.37 -25.16
N CYS A 199 -5.00 12.12 -24.78
CA CYS A 199 -6.32 11.50 -24.93
C CYS A 199 -7.36 12.02 -23.93
N LEU A 200 -6.96 12.21 -22.66
CA LEU A 200 -7.86 12.70 -21.59
C LEU A 200 -7.97 14.23 -21.57
N GLY A 201 -6.97 14.93 -22.12
CA GLY A 201 -6.80 16.36 -21.91
C GLY A 201 -6.23 16.69 -20.52
N CYS A 202 -5.73 17.91 -20.35
CA CYS A 202 -4.98 18.29 -19.14
C CYS A 202 -5.76 18.11 -17.85
N TRP A 203 -7.03 18.56 -17.81
CA TRP A 203 -7.82 18.55 -16.57
C TRP A 203 -8.16 17.13 -16.10
N GLU A 204 -8.64 16.27 -17.00
CA GLU A 204 -8.97 14.90 -16.64
C GLU A 204 -7.71 14.07 -16.36
N TYR A 205 -6.61 14.32 -17.06
CA TYR A 205 -5.32 13.71 -16.75
C TYR A 205 -4.81 14.07 -15.35
N GLU A 206 -4.86 15.37 -14.98
CA GLU A 206 -4.46 15.81 -13.64
C GLU A 206 -5.30 15.15 -12.55
N ARG A 207 -6.61 15.09 -12.79
CA ARG A 207 -7.56 14.47 -11.88
C ARG A 207 -7.35 12.97 -11.79
N GLU A 208 -7.22 12.24 -12.89
CA GLU A 208 -7.28 10.77 -12.86
C GLU A 208 -5.90 10.08 -12.82
N VAL A 209 -4.86 10.71 -13.33
CA VAL A 209 -3.55 10.06 -13.56
C VAL A 209 -2.42 10.75 -12.82
N ALA A 210 -2.27 12.07 -12.94
CA ALA A 210 -1.08 12.79 -12.47
C ALA A 210 -0.80 12.59 -10.97
N ARG A 211 -1.84 12.54 -10.12
CA ARG A 211 -1.71 12.28 -8.67
C ARG A 211 -1.07 10.94 -8.33
N PHE A 212 -1.11 9.98 -9.26
CA PHE A 212 -0.53 8.65 -9.11
C PHE A 212 0.87 8.55 -9.74
N VAL A 213 1.29 9.51 -10.56
CA VAL A 213 2.63 9.55 -11.15
C VAL A 213 3.66 9.83 -10.07
N GLY A 214 4.77 9.09 -10.10
CA GLY A 214 5.78 9.15 -9.04
C GLY A 214 5.37 8.40 -7.77
N VAL A 215 4.15 7.89 -7.70
CA VAL A 215 3.65 7.07 -6.59
C VAL A 215 3.41 5.66 -7.12
N LEU A 216 2.27 5.42 -7.76
CA LEU A 216 1.89 4.14 -8.36
C LEU A 216 2.54 3.93 -9.74
N VAL A 217 2.60 4.99 -10.56
CA VAL A 217 3.09 4.92 -11.94
C VAL A 217 4.50 5.52 -12.01
N PRO A 218 5.48 4.82 -12.60
CA PRO A 218 6.78 5.41 -12.91
C PRO A 218 6.63 6.59 -13.87
N GLY A 219 7.22 7.72 -13.55
CA GLY A 219 7.16 8.92 -14.39
C GLY A 219 7.53 10.16 -13.60
N ARG A 220 7.74 11.27 -14.31
CA ARG A 220 7.96 12.59 -13.72
C ARG A 220 6.63 13.31 -13.53
N LYS A 221 6.57 14.23 -12.57
CA LYS A 221 5.32 14.92 -12.17
C LYS A 221 5.02 16.20 -12.97
N ASP A 222 5.77 16.43 -14.05
CA ASP A 222 5.86 17.64 -14.89
C ASP A 222 4.56 18.44 -15.06
#